data_AF-A0A8J5X178-F1
#
_entry.id   AF-A0A8J5X178-F1
#
_cell.length_a   1.000
_cell.length_b   1.000
_cell.length_c   1.000
_cell.angle_alpha   90.00
_cell.angle_beta   90.00
_cell.angle_gamma   90.00
#
_symmetry.space_group_name_H-M   'P 1'
#
loop_
_entity.id
_entity.type
_entity.pdbx_description
1 polymer ?
#
loop_
_entity_poly.entity_id
_entity_poly.type
_entity_poly.pdbx_seq_one_letter_code
_entity_poly.pdbx_strand_id
1 'polypeptide(L)' 'MAQFIVNLNASMPASEKFIVHMLDPTHMFVQPHVAEMIRCKIGEFRDQNSYEKPT' A
#
# COMPACT_ATOMS: atom_id res chain seq x y z
N MET A 1 2.64 4.53 6.42
CA MET A 1 2.06 4.03 5.15
C MET A 1 3.05 3.23 4.32
N ALA A 2 4.34 3.62 4.26
CA ALA A 2 5.35 2.85 3.52
C ALA A 2 5.38 1.35 3.91
N GLN A 3 5.42 1.05 5.21
CA GLN A 3 5.39 -0.34 5.69
C GLN A 3 4.14 -1.12 5.27
N PHE A 4 2.97 -0.46 5.24
CA PHE A 4 1.73 -1.07 4.77
C PHE A 4 1.83 -1.45 3.29
N ILE A 5 2.38 -0.58 2.45
CA ILE A 5 2.57 -0.86 1.01
C ILE A 5 3.58 -2.00 0.80
N VAL A 6 4.66 -2.03 1.58
CA VAL A 6 5.65 -3.13 1.54
C VAL A 6 5.00 -4.45 1.92
N ASN A 7 4.20 -4.48 2.99
CA ASN A 7 3.49 -5.67 3.43
C ASN A 7 2.44 -6.11 2.39
N LEU A 8 1.71 -5.15 1.80
CA LEU A 8 0.76 -5.41 0.72
C LEU A 8 1.47 -6.09 -0.47
N ASN A 9 2.59 -5.55 -0.93
CA ASN A 9 3.39 -6.14 -1.98
C ASN A 9 3.93 -7.54 -1.62
N ALA A 10 4.33 -7.76 -0.37
CA ALA A 10 4.81 -9.05 0.10
C ALA A 10 3.71 -10.13 0.15
N SER A 11 2.45 -9.72 0.34
CA SER A 11 1.30 -10.62 0.35
C SER A 11 0.84 -11.07 -1.04
N MET A 12 1.29 -10.40 -2.10
CA MET A 12 0.93 -10.74 -3.49
C MET A 12 1.75 -11.93 -4.02
N PRO A 13 1.18 -12.72 -4.96
CA PRO A 13 1.94 -13.69 -5.75
C PRO A 13 3.13 -13.04 -6.47
N ALA A 14 4.16 -13.82 -6.78
CA ALA A 14 5.38 -13.31 -7.42
C ALA A 14 5.11 -12.58 -8.75
N SER A 15 4.11 -13.02 -9.51
CA SER A 15 3.66 -12.40 -10.78
C SER A 15 2.98 -11.04 -10.59
N GLU A 16 2.51 -10.75 -9.38
CA GLU A 16 1.69 -9.57 -9.06
C GLU A 16 2.42 -8.60 -8.13
N LYS A 17 3.68 -8.89 -7.77
CA LYS A 17 4.53 -7.95 -7.06
C LYS A 17 4.75 -6.71 -7.91
N PHE A 18 4.51 -5.56 -7.30
CA PHE A 18 4.43 -4.28 -7.97
C PHE A 18 5.52 -3.29 -7.54
N ILE A 19 6.22 -3.55 -6.43
CA ILE A 19 7.42 -2.79 -6.06
C ILE A 19 8.59 -3.30 -6.91
N VAL A 20 9.13 -2.42 -7.74
CA VAL A 20 10.29 -2.70 -8.58
C VAL A 20 11.57 -2.45 -7.78
N HIS A 21 11.67 -1.30 -7.11
CA HIS A 21 12.81 -0.92 -6.28
C HIS A 21 12.40 -0.03 -5.10
N MET A 22 13.09 -0.18 -3.98
CA MET A 22 13.07 0.79 -2.88
C MET A 22 14.12 1.86 -3.18
N LEU A 23 13.72 3.13 -3.21
CA LEU A 23 14.65 4.24 -3.42
C LEU A 23 15.24 4.71 -2.08
N ASP A 24 14.37 4.77 -1.07
CA ASP A 24 14.71 5.03 0.32
C ASP A 24 13.56 4.50 1.23
N PRO A 25 13.60 4.66 2.56
CA PRO A 25 12.52 4.18 3.44
C PRO A 25 11.13 4.81 3.20
N THR A 26 11.06 5.91 2.46
CA THR A 26 9.84 6.68 2.18
C THR A 26 9.41 6.69 0.71
N HIS A 27 10.32 6.39 -0.22
CA HIS A 27 10.09 6.38 -1.66
C HIS A 27 10.26 4.99 -2.27
N MET A 28 9.28 4.59 -3.07
CA MET A 28 9.25 3.30 -3.77
C MET A 28 9.03 3.54 -5.25
N PHE A 29 9.80 2.86 -6.08
CA PHE A 29 9.55 2.78 -7.51
C PHE A 29 8.63 1.60 -7.79
N VAL A 30 7.43 1.89 -8.27
CA VAL A 30 6.34 0.91 -8.47
C VAL A 30 5.87 0.89 -9.92
N GLN A 31 5.19 -0.18 -10.31
CA GLN A 31 4.58 -0.27 -11.64
C GLN A 31 3.47 0.80 -11.81
N PRO A 32 3.36 1.47 -12.97
CA PRO A 32 2.47 2.62 -13.13
C PRO A 32 0.98 2.30 -12.96
N HIS A 33 0.55 1.10 -13.36
CA HIS A 33 -0.86 0.70 -13.31
C HIS A 33 -1.36 0.39 -11.89
N VAL A 34 -0.48 0.23 -10.89
CA VAL A 34 -0.88 -0.07 -9.51
C VAL A 34 -1.10 1.17 -8.65
N ALA A 35 -0.83 2.36 -9.19
CA ALA A 35 -0.93 3.60 -8.42
C ALA A 35 -2.35 3.87 -7.91
N GLU A 36 -3.38 3.53 -8.69
CA GLU A 36 -4.77 3.65 -8.28
C GLU A 36 -5.15 2.61 -7.21
N MET A 37 -4.77 1.34 -7.44
CA MET A 37 -4.97 0.25 -6.47
C MET A 37 -4.36 0.59 -5.09
N ILE A 38 -3.13 1.12 -5.06
CA ILE A 38 -2.46 1.53 -3.82
C ILE A 38 -3.26 2.62 -3.11
N ARG A 39 -3.77 3.63 -3.83
CA ARG A 39 -4.58 4.71 -3.24
C ARG A 39 -5.87 4.18 -2.63
N CYS A 40 -6.58 3.29 -3.34
CA CYS A 40 -7.80 2.68 -2.84
C CYS A 40 -7.54 1.87 -1.56
N LYS A 41 -6.51 1.01 -1.55
CA LYS A 41 -6.16 0.18 -0.38
C LYS A 41 -5.72 1.01 0.83
N ILE A 42 -5.02 2.13 0.61
CA ILE A 42 -4.67 3.06 1.70
C ILE A 42 -5.92 3.75 2.24
N GLY A 43 -6.86 4.14 1.38
CA GLY A 43 -8.15 4.70 1.79
C GLY A 43 -8.92 3.73 2.70
N GLU A 44 -9.15 2.52 2.22
CA GLU A 44 -9.81 1.44 3.00
C GLU A 44 -9.11 1.19 4.33
N PHE A 45 -7.77 1.11 4.33
CA PHE A 45 -6.99 0.89 5.54
C PHE A 45 -7.16 2.05 6.53
N ARG A 46 -7.16 3.30 6.06
CA ARG A 46 -7.36 4.46 6.94
C ARG A 46 -8.75 4.45 7.55
N ASP A 47 -9.78 4.14 6.77
CA ASP A 47 -11.16 4.16 7.22
C ASP A 47 -11.40 3.07 8.28
N GLN A 48 -10.83 1.87 8.11
CA GLN A 48 -10.89 0.79 9.11
C GLN A 48 -10.15 1.11 10.41
N ASN A 49 -9.10 1.94 10.35
CA ASN A 49 -8.33 2.36 11.53
C ASN A 49 -8.81 3.69 12.10
N SER A 50 -9.85 4.29 11.52
CA SER A 50 -10.44 5.53 12.02
C SER A 50 -11.25 5.22 13.28
N TYR A 51 -10.85 5.81 14.41
CA TYR A 51 -11.63 5.70 15.63
C TYR A 51 -12.88 6.57 15.55
N GLU A 52 -14.04 5.92 15.63
CA GLU A 52 -15.32 6.61 15.83
C GLU A 52 -15.73 6.48 17.30
N LYS A 53 -16.02 7.61 17.94
CA LYS A 53 -16.49 7.63 19.33
C LYS A 53 -17.86 6.93 19.40
N PRO A 54 -18.04 5.91 20.27
CA PRO A 54 -19.35 5.30 20.47
C PRO A 54 -20.35 6.34 21.01
N THR A 55 -21.51 6.45 20.37
CA THR A 55 -22.66 7.25 20.84
C THR A 55 -23.50 6.51 21.86
#